data_AF-A0ABD5QLZ0-F1
#
_entry.id   AF-A0ABD5QLZ0-F1
#
_cell.length_a   1.000
_cell.length_b   1.000
_cell.length_c   1.000
_cell.angle_alpha   90.00
_cell.angle_beta   90.00
_cell.angle_gamma   90.00
#
_symmetry.space_group_name_H-M   'P 1'
#
loop_
_entity.id
_entity.type
_entity.pdbx_description
1 polymer ?
#
loop_
_entity_poly.entity_id
_entity_poly.type
_entity_poly.pdbx_seq_one_letter_code
_entity_poly.pdbx_strand_id
1 'polypeptide(L)'
;MVDVSGHFAMALLFATPAWLLWGRRGALGFTAFALVTAMLPDLDLVLRQVLPITHHGVTHTIVFVGAVSVLSGAVASRWLTVRFNENRWIRSTTITRDTTFAFATLGMLVGGFSHLFADILSAPDIAAPLTPFWPIYNQPVIVDVIYYDSPVWNFGLLAVAVALHVALARYESYPIETRFRIGDSTSDDRFY
;
A
#
# COMPACT_ATOMS: atom_id res chain seq x y z
N MET A 1 -17.92 3.25 -4.31
CA MET A 1 -16.91 2.19 -4.09
C MET A 1 -16.67 1.49 -5.40
N VAL A 2 -15.48 1.69 -5.96
CA VAL A 2 -15.01 0.85 -7.06
C VAL A 2 -15.10 -0.63 -6.64
N ASP A 3 -15.27 -1.57 -7.56
CA ASP A 3 -15.19 -2.99 -7.18
C ASP A 3 -13.80 -3.29 -6.56
N VAL A 4 -13.67 -4.39 -5.84
CA VAL A 4 -12.40 -4.86 -5.24
C VAL A 4 -11.26 -4.80 -6.26
N SER A 5 -11.56 -5.11 -7.52
CA SER A 5 -10.63 -5.04 -8.65
C SER A 5 -10.02 -3.64 -8.86
N GLY A 6 -10.80 -2.57 -8.75
CA GLY A 6 -10.30 -1.22 -8.93
C GLY A 6 -9.52 -0.69 -7.73
N HIS A 7 -9.83 -1.15 -6.51
CA HIS A 7 -8.99 -0.90 -5.33
C HIS A 7 -7.61 -1.53 -5.49
N PHE A 8 -7.55 -2.77 -5.96
CA PHE A 8 -6.28 -3.42 -6.29
C PHE A 8 -5.53 -2.73 -7.44
N ALA A 9 -6.25 -2.23 -8.45
CA ALA A 9 -5.63 -1.43 -9.51
C ALA A 9 -4.95 -0.17 -8.93
N MET A 10 -5.63 0.58 -8.07
CA MET A 10 -5.06 1.78 -7.43
C MET A 10 -3.89 1.44 -6.51
N ALA A 11 -3.99 0.37 -5.72
CA ALA A 11 -2.90 -0.09 -4.87
C ALA A 11 -1.66 -0.45 -5.67
N LEU A 12 -1.82 -1.14 -6.81
CA LEU A 12 -0.72 -1.41 -7.74
C LEU A 12 -0.11 -0.12 -8.27
N LEU A 13 -0.91 0.83 -8.75
CA LEU A 13 -0.41 2.11 -9.27
C LEU A 13 0.38 2.89 -8.21
N PHE A 14 -0.15 2.98 -6.99
CA PHE A 14 0.50 3.68 -5.88
C PHE A 14 1.77 2.96 -5.39
N ALA A 15 1.88 1.65 -5.57
CA ALA A 15 3.07 0.88 -5.23
C ALA A 15 4.22 1.02 -6.26
N THR A 16 4.00 1.64 -7.42
CA THR A 16 5.01 1.79 -8.47
C THR A 16 6.32 2.48 -8.03
N PRO A 17 6.34 3.47 -7.11
CA PRO A 17 7.59 4.08 -6.66
C PRO A 17 8.51 3.11 -5.90
N ALA A 18 7.99 1.97 -5.41
CA ALA A 18 8.77 0.96 -4.70
C ALA A 18 9.91 0.37 -5.55
N TRP A 19 9.72 0.33 -6.88
CA TRP A 19 10.72 -0.12 -7.84
C TRP A 19 12.00 0.73 -7.82
N LEU A 20 11.89 2.00 -7.41
CA LEU A 20 13.02 2.92 -7.29
C LEU A 20 13.77 2.76 -5.96
N LEU A 21 13.17 2.12 -4.95
CA LEU A 21 13.67 2.13 -3.57
C LEU A 21 14.30 0.79 -3.13
N TRP A 22 13.64 -0.34 -3.42
CA TRP A 22 13.98 -1.62 -2.79
C TRP A 22 14.53 -2.69 -3.74
N GLY A 23 14.85 -2.30 -4.99
CA GLY A 23 15.25 -3.22 -6.05
C GLY A 23 14.14 -4.23 -6.38
N ARG A 24 14.38 -5.11 -7.36
CA ARG A 24 13.33 -5.97 -7.93
C ARG A 24 12.59 -6.84 -6.89
N ARG A 25 13.31 -7.56 -6.04
CA ARG A 25 12.67 -8.47 -5.05
C ARG A 25 11.93 -7.70 -3.96
N GLY A 26 12.54 -6.62 -3.46
CA GLY A 26 11.92 -5.79 -2.42
C GLY A 26 10.70 -5.04 -2.96
N ALA A 27 10.76 -4.51 -4.18
CA ALA A 27 9.63 -3.87 -4.84
C ALA A 27 8.44 -4.82 -5.07
N LEU A 28 8.71 -6.07 -5.51
CA LEU A 28 7.67 -7.09 -5.63
C LEU A 28 7.05 -7.43 -4.28
N GLY A 29 7.86 -7.62 -3.25
CA GLY A 29 7.37 -7.86 -1.88
C GLY A 29 6.55 -6.69 -1.34
N PHE A 30 6.98 -5.46 -1.61
CA PHE A 30 6.30 -4.24 -1.18
C PHE A 30 4.96 -4.10 -1.88
N THR A 31 4.94 -4.33 -3.19
CA THR A 31 3.72 -4.30 -4.00
C THR A 31 2.71 -5.35 -3.53
N ALA A 32 3.17 -6.58 -3.29
CA ALA A 32 2.31 -7.64 -2.76
C ALA A 32 1.77 -7.28 -1.37
N PHE A 33 2.61 -6.70 -0.51
CA PHE A 33 2.18 -6.26 0.81
C PHE A 33 1.15 -5.12 0.73
N ALA A 34 1.38 -4.09 -0.08
CA ALA A 34 0.44 -2.99 -0.32
C ALA A 34 -0.90 -3.47 -0.88
N LEU A 35 -0.90 -4.48 -1.76
CA LEU A 35 -2.12 -5.12 -2.26
C LEU A 35 -2.93 -5.79 -1.15
N VAL A 36 -2.28 -6.58 -0.30
CA VAL A 36 -2.94 -7.30 0.81
C VAL A 36 -3.54 -6.31 1.81
N THR A 37 -2.90 -5.16 2.00
CA THR A 37 -3.34 -4.13 2.95
C THR A 37 -4.30 -3.10 2.36
N ALA A 38 -4.49 -3.09 1.04
CA ALA A 38 -5.36 -2.13 0.37
C ALA A 38 -6.79 -2.15 0.93
N MET A 39 -7.34 -3.35 1.18
CA MET A 39 -8.70 -3.53 1.68
C MET A 39 -8.85 -3.36 3.20
N LEU A 40 -7.82 -2.85 3.89
CA LEU A 40 -7.87 -2.66 5.35
C LEU A 40 -8.99 -1.70 5.79
N PRO A 41 -9.26 -0.56 5.13
CA PRO A 41 -10.38 0.31 5.49
C PRO A 41 -11.74 -0.43 5.45
N ASP A 42 -11.93 -1.26 4.43
CA ASP A 42 -13.14 -2.09 4.21
C ASP A 42 -13.31 -3.24 5.20
N LEU A 43 -12.35 -3.47 6.11
CA LEU A 43 -12.55 -4.40 7.22
C LEU A 43 -13.76 -3.99 8.07
N ASP A 44 -14.16 -2.72 8.05
CA ASP A 44 -15.40 -2.24 8.66
C ASP A 44 -16.67 -2.94 8.14
N LEU A 45 -16.72 -3.43 6.89
CA LEU A 45 -17.86 -4.15 6.32
C LEU A 45 -18.11 -5.47 7.06
N VAL A 46 -17.03 -6.09 7.54
CA VAL A 46 -17.09 -7.31 8.36
C VAL A 46 -17.31 -6.93 9.82
N LEU A 47 -16.55 -5.97 10.35
CA LEU A 47 -16.63 -5.59 11.77
C LEU A 47 -17.99 -5.01 12.15
N ARG A 48 -18.67 -4.30 11.25
CA ARG A 48 -20.00 -3.74 11.50
C ARG A 48 -21.08 -4.80 11.77
N GLN A 49 -20.80 -6.07 11.46
CA GLN A 49 -21.69 -7.19 11.79
C GLN A 49 -21.73 -7.47 13.31
N VAL A 50 -20.71 -7.03 14.05
CA VAL A 50 -20.54 -7.31 15.49
C VAL A 50 -20.23 -6.07 16.34
N LEU A 51 -19.81 -4.97 15.72
CA LEU A 51 -19.46 -3.70 16.37
C LEU A 51 -20.26 -2.54 15.75
N PRO A 52 -20.55 -1.46 16.48
CA PRO A 52 -21.26 -0.29 15.95
C PRO A 52 -20.34 0.60 15.09
N ILE A 53 -19.86 0.06 13.97
CA ILE A 53 -18.96 0.76 13.03
C ILE A 53 -19.75 1.15 11.78
N THR A 54 -19.58 2.38 11.33
CA THR A 54 -20.13 2.87 10.06
C THR A 54 -19.10 2.68 8.96
N HIS A 55 -19.52 2.06 7.85
CA HIS A 55 -18.71 2.00 6.64
C HIS A 55 -18.54 3.41 6.06
N HIS A 56 -17.34 3.72 5.54
CA HIS A 56 -16.89 5.08 5.24
C HIS A 56 -16.79 6.01 6.47
N GLY A 57 -16.74 5.42 7.68
CA GLY A 57 -16.50 6.13 8.94
C GLY A 57 -15.02 6.26 9.27
N VAL A 58 -14.67 6.02 10.54
CA VAL A 58 -13.31 6.22 11.08
C VAL A 58 -12.23 5.46 10.31
N THR A 59 -12.52 4.24 9.86
CA THR A 59 -11.63 3.39 9.06
C THR A 59 -11.20 4.01 7.73
N HIS A 60 -12.04 4.90 7.19
CA HIS A 60 -11.83 5.59 5.92
C HIS A 60 -11.29 7.02 6.12
N THR A 61 -10.46 7.22 7.13
CA THR A 61 -9.81 8.50 7.42
C THR A 61 -8.30 8.42 7.27
N ILE A 62 -7.68 9.53 6.87
CA ILE A 62 -6.22 9.65 6.77
C ILE A 62 -5.57 9.42 8.14
N VAL A 63 -6.21 9.90 9.22
CA VAL A 63 -5.73 9.72 10.58
C VAL A 63 -5.72 8.24 10.97
N PHE A 64 -6.80 7.50 10.70
CA PHE A 64 -6.85 6.08 10.99
C PHE A 64 -5.82 5.29 10.18
N VAL A 65 -5.79 5.47 8.86
CA VAL A 65 -4.83 4.79 7.98
C VAL A 65 -3.40 5.11 8.41
N GLY A 66 -3.10 6.38 8.69
CA GLY A 66 -1.79 6.81 9.17
C GLY A 66 -1.39 6.17 10.50
N ALA A 67 -2.28 6.22 11.50
CA ALA A 67 -2.02 5.67 12.82
C ALA A 67 -1.82 4.15 12.78
N VAL A 68 -2.70 3.42 12.10
CA VAL A 68 -2.58 1.96 11.97
C VAL A 68 -1.31 1.59 11.21
N SER A 69 -0.94 2.31 10.16
CA SER A 69 0.29 2.05 9.41
C SER A 69 1.56 2.21 10.27
N VAL A 70 1.64 3.27 11.08
CA VAL A 70 2.78 3.49 12.00
C VAL A 70 2.82 2.42 13.07
N LEU A 71 1.68 2.09 13.68
CA LEU A 71 1.58 1.04 14.71
C LEU A 71 1.97 -0.33 14.15
N SER A 72 1.46 -0.70 12.97
CA SER A 72 1.81 -1.94 12.29
C SER A 72 3.30 -2.00 11.96
N GLY A 73 3.90 -0.90 11.48
CA GLY A 73 5.34 -0.85 11.24
C GLY A 73 6.18 -0.98 12.51
N ALA A 74 5.76 -0.35 13.61
CA ALA A 74 6.43 -0.47 14.90
C ALA A 74 6.40 -1.91 15.42
N VAL A 75 5.22 -2.56 15.34
CA VAL A 75 5.03 -3.97 15.70
C VAL A 75 5.89 -4.88 14.81
N ALA A 76 5.83 -4.71 13.49
CA ALA A 76 6.61 -5.50 12.53
C ALA A 76 8.11 -5.35 12.79
N SER A 77 8.60 -4.13 12.97
CA SER A 77 10.01 -3.85 13.25
C SER A 77 10.47 -4.50 14.57
N ARG A 78 9.63 -4.46 15.60
CA ARG A 78 9.98 -5.00 16.93
C ARG A 78 10.04 -6.54 16.95
N TRP A 79 9.13 -7.20 16.25
CA TRP A 79 8.88 -8.64 16.39
C TRP A 79 9.27 -9.47 15.16
N LEU A 80 9.16 -8.93 13.95
CA LEU A 80 9.42 -9.67 12.72
C LEU A 80 10.86 -9.54 12.23
N THR A 81 11.55 -8.42 12.50
CA THR A 81 12.94 -8.20 12.02
C THR A 81 13.89 -9.34 12.44
N VAL A 82 13.85 -9.72 13.72
CA VAL A 82 14.68 -10.81 14.25
C VAL A 82 14.36 -12.12 13.54
N ARG A 83 13.05 -12.42 13.39
CA ARG A 83 12.57 -13.64 12.76
C ARG A 83 12.94 -13.71 11.27
N PHE A 84 12.88 -12.59 10.54
CA PHE A 84 13.30 -12.53 9.14
C PHE A 84 14.79 -12.83 8.97
N ASN A 85 15.62 -12.27 9.85
CA ASN A 85 17.07 -12.46 9.81
C ASN A 85 17.49 -13.88 10.23
N GLU A 86 16.92 -14.41 11.32
CA GLU A 86 17.24 -15.75 11.83
C GLU A 86 16.90 -16.86 10.84
N ASN A 87 15.72 -16.78 10.20
CA ASN A 87 15.27 -17.83 9.29
C ASN A 87 15.64 -17.59 7.83
N ARG A 88 16.33 -16.48 7.53
CA ARG A 88 16.73 -16.09 6.17
C ARG A 88 15.55 -16.08 5.19
N TRP A 89 14.36 -15.70 5.66
CA TRP A 89 13.13 -15.68 4.84
C TRP A 89 13.24 -14.70 3.68
N ILE A 90 14.02 -13.63 3.84
CA ILE A 90 14.36 -12.70 2.78
C ILE A 90 15.81 -12.97 2.42
N ARG A 91 16.06 -13.41 1.17
CA ARG A 91 17.39 -13.79 0.64
C ARG A 91 18.29 -12.55 0.37
N SER A 92 18.43 -11.70 1.37
CA SER A 92 19.19 -10.45 1.41
C SER A 92 20.20 -10.52 2.57
N THR A 93 21.19 -9.64 2.58
CA THR A 93 21.92 -9.26 3.81
C THR A 93 20.95 -8.95 4.97
N THR A 94 21.47 -8.96 6.19
CA THR A 94 20.73 -8.64 7.42
C THR A 94 19.88 -7.38 7.25
N ILE A 95 18.56 -7.51 7.45
CA ILE A 95 17.61 -6.41 7.36
C ILE A 95 17.59 -5.66 8.69
N THR A 96 17.67 -4.34 8.64
CA THR A 96 17.62 -3.49 9.82
C THR A 96 16.19 -3.30 10.30
N ARG A 97 16.03 -2.97 11.60
CA ARG A 97 14.73 -2.61 12.17
C ARG A 97 14.11 -1.39 11.48
N ASP A 98 14.95 -0.44 11.07
CA ASP A 98 14.51 0.78 10.37
C ASP A 98 13.96 0.44 8.99
N THR A 99 14.60 -0.46 8.25
CA THR A 99 14.10 -0.95 6.97
C THR A 99 12.79 -1.70 7.14
N THR A 100 12.67 -2.60 8.12
CA THR A 100 11.40 -3.29 8.40
C THR A 100 10.28 -2.33 8.80
N PHE A 101 10.57 -1.35 9.66
CA PHE A 101 9.63 -0.30 10.04
C PHE A 101 9.15 0.47 8.81
N ALA A 102 10.08 1.03 8.04
CA ALA A 102 9.77 1.84 6.86
C ALA A 102 8.98 1.04 5.83
N PHE A 103 9.39 -0.19 5.53
CA PHE A 103 8.71 -1.06 4.57
C PHE A 103 7.27 -1.36 4.99
N ALA A 104 7.06 -1.75 6.25
CA ALA A 104 5.72 -2.08 6.76
C ALA A 104 4.82 -0.84 6.89
N THR A 105 5.34 0.28 7.40
CA THR A 105 4.56 1.52 7.49
C THR A 105 4.22 2.07 6.12
N LEU A 106 5.18 2.16 5.20
CA LEU A 106 4.92 2.69 3.86
C LEU A 106 4.01 1.77 3.06
N GLY A 107 4.14 0.44 3.18
CA GLY A 107 3.25 -0.48 2.47
C GLY A 107 1.80 -0.41 2.96
N MET A 108 1.60 -0.27 4.27
CA MET A 108 0.28 -0.01 4.84
C MET A 108 -0.29 1.35 4.41
N LEU A 109 0.53 2.41 4.43
CA LEU A 109 0.12 3.75 3.98
C LEU A 109 -0.26 3.74 2.51
N VAL A 110 0.56 3.13 1.66
CA VAL A 110 0.34 3.03 0.21
C VAL A 110 -0.96 2.27 -0.07
N GLY A 111 -1.15 1.11 0.56
CA GLY A 111 -2.39 0.33 0.45
C GLY A 111 -3.61 1.15 0.90
N GLY A 112 -3.61 1.63 2.14
CA GLY A 112 -4.76 2.34 2.70
C GLY A 112 -5.05 3.68 2.01
N PHE A 113 -4.04 4.46 1.61
CA PHE A 113 -4.28 5.71 0.88
C PHE A 113 -4.73 5.48 -0.55
N SER A 114 -4.24 4.43 -1.21
CA SER A 114 -4.76 4.07 -2.54
C SER A 114 -6.25 3.68 -2.48
N HIS A 115 -6.68 3.06 -1.39
CA HIS A 115 -8.08 2.74 -1.13
C HIS A 115 -8.93 3.99 -0.97
N LEU A 116 -8.54 4.89 -0.04
CA LEU A 116 -9.22 6.18 0.15
C LEU A 116 -9.30 6.98 -1.15
N PHE A 117 -8.23 6.95 -1.95
CA PHE A 117 -8.18 7.63 -3.24
C PHE A 117 -9.17 7.04 -4.25
N ALA A 118 -9.23 5.71 -4.36
CA ALA A 118 -10.21 5.03 -5.20
C ALA A 118 -11.65 5.38 -4.81
N ASP A 119 -11.94 5.43 -3.51
CA ASP A 119 -13.25 5.79 -2.98
C ASP A 119 -13.62 7.24 -3.25
N ILE A 120 -12.69 8.18 -3.03
CA ILE A 120 -12.91 9.60 -3.33
C ILE A 120 -13.20 9.81 -4.82
N LEU A 121 -12.53 9.06 -5.70
CA LEU A 121 -12.73 9.13 -7.15
C LEU A 121 -14.04 8.50 -7.64
N SER A 122 -14.70 7.68 -6.82
CA SER A 122 -15.82 6.81 -7.24
C SER A 122 -17.15 7.08 -6.54
N ALA A 123 -17.34 8.28 -5.98
CA ALA A 123 -18.57 8.68 -5.30
C ALA A 123 -19.19 9.94 -5.95
N PRO A 124 -20.55 10.08 -6.03
CA PRO A 124 -21.57 9.45 -5.16
C PRO A 124 -22.87 8.98 -5.85
N ASP A 125 -22.84 8.21 -6.96
CA ASP A 125 -24.12 7.75 -7.54
C ASP A 125 -24.90 6.78 -6.63
N ILE A 126 -24.19 5.99 -5.80
CA ILE A 126 -24.78 4.89 -5.01
C ILE A 126 -24.09 4.61 -3.66
N ALA A 127 -23.07 5.37 -3.27
CA ALA A 127 -22.32 5.14 -2.02
C ALA A 127 -22.26 6.40 -1.14
N ALA A 128 -22.20 6.19 0.18
CA ALA A 128 -22.12 7.27 1.15
C ALA A 128 -20.84 8.12 0.92
N PRO A 129 -20.91 9.45 0.96
CA PRO A 129 -19.73 10.30 0.81
C PRO A 129 -18.67 10.05 1.89
N LEU A 130 -17.39 10.07 1.52
CA LEU A 130 -16.27 9.89 2.47
C LEU A 130 -15.92 11.22 3.17
N THR A 131 -15.55 11.13 4.46
CA THR A 131 -15.00 12.24 5.26
C THR A 131 -13.52 11.99 5.61
N PRO A 132 -12.61 11.96 4.62
CA PRO A 132 -11.25 11.45 4.80
C PRO A 132 -10.41 12.26 5.80
N PHE A 133 -10.78 13.51 6.05
CA PHE A 133 -10.10 14.45 6.93
C PHE A 133 -10.69 14.52 8.34
N TRP A 134 -11.69 13.70 8.67
CA TRP A 134 -12.16 13.57 10.05
C TRP A 134 -11.00 13.11 10.97
N PRO A 135 -10.87 13.63 12.20
CA PRO A 135 -11.79 14.53 12.92
C PRO A 135 -11.52 16.03 12.75
N ILE A 136 -10.56 16.40 11.88
CA ILE A 136 -10.15 17.80 11.70
C ILE A 136 -11.16 18.53 10.80
N TYR A 137 -11.67 17.86 9.77
CA TYR A 137 -12.65 18.38 8.85
C TYR A 137 -13.73 17.33 8.57
N ASN A 138 -14.98 17.69 8.92
CA ASN A 138 -16.09 16.75 8.98
C ASN A 138 -16.99 16.77 7.74
N GLN A 139 -16.68 17.61 6.74
CA GLN A 139 -17.47 17.62 5.51
C GLN A 139 -16.99 16.53 4.55
N PRO A 140 -17.90 15.98 3.74
CA PRO A 140 -17.50 15.00 2.75
C PRO A 140 -16.64 15.60 1.64
N VAL A 141 -15.75 14.76 1.10
CA VAL A 141 -14.95 15.07 -0.08
C VAL A 141 -15.40 14.13 -1.20
N ILE A 142 -15.79 14.71 -2.33
CA ILE A 142 -16.38 13.99 -3.45
C ILE A 142 -15.68 14.44 -4.73
N VAL A 143 -15.10 13.50 -5.46
CA VAL A 143 -14.47 13.74 -6.77
C VAL A 143 -15.03 12.70 -7.74
N ASP A 144 -16.17 13.00 -8.33
CA ASP A 144 -16.92 12.05 -9.15
C ASP A 144 -16.35 11.92 -10.57
N VAL A 145 -15.35 11.05 -10.74
CA VAL A 145 -14.62 10.87 -12.00
C VAL A 145 -14.72 9.44 -12.53
N ILE A 146 -14.75 8.47 -11.63
CA ILE A 146 -14.76 7.04 -11.94
C ILE A 146 -16.16 6.49 -11.68
N TYR A 147 -16.82 6.05 -12.76
CA TYR A 147 -18.16 5.48 -12.67
C TYR A 147 -18.16 4.15 -11.90
N TYR A 148 -19.12 3.99 -10.99
CA TYR A 148 -19.27 2.80 -10.15
C TYR A 148 -19.47 1.54 -11.01
N ASP A 149 -18.81 0.45 -10.62
CA ASP A 149 -18.90 -0.88 -11.25
C ASP A 149 -18.66 -0.90 -12.78
N SER A 150 -17.94 0.09 -13.30
CA SER A 150 -17.54 0.09 -14.71
C SER A 150 -16.44 -0.96 -14.94
N PRO A 151 -16.66 -1.97 -15.82
CA PRO A 151 -15.63 -2.95 -16.13
C PRO A 151 -14.35 -2.34 -16.70
N VAL A 152 -14.47 -1.19 -17.39
CA VAL A 152 -13.33 -0.45 -17.94
C VAL A 152 -12.47 0.12 -16.81
N TRP A 153 -13.10 0.75 -15.81
CA TRP A 153 -12.35 1.30 -14.68
C TRP A 153 -11.80 0.20 -13.76
N ASN A 154 -12.56 -0.88 -13.55
CA ASN A 154 -12.13 -2.00 -12.71
C ASN A 154 -11.00 -2.81 -13.37
N PHE A 155 -11.27 -3.40 -14.53
CA PHE A 155 -10.34 -4.34 -15.18
C PHE A 155 -9.37 -3.66 -16.13
N GLY A 156 -9.76 -2.55 -16.76
CA GLY A 156 -8.86 -1.78 -17.62
C GLY A 156 -7.74 -1.13 -16.82
N LEU A 157 -8.04 -0.46 -15.71
CA LEU A 157 -6.99 0.07 -14.82
C LEU A 157 -6.14 -1.05 -14.22
N LEU A 158 -6.75 -2.17 -13.81
CA LEU A 158 -6.01 -3.31 -13.28
C LEU A 158 -5.02 -3.86 -14.33
N ALA A 159 -5.46 -4.03 -15.58
CA ALA A 159 -4.60 -4.48 -16.67
C ALA A 159 -3.44 -3.51 -16.92
N VAL A 160 -3.71 -2.20 -16.94
CA VAL A 160 -2.67 -1.16 -17.08
C VAL A 160 -1.68 -1.21 -15.91
N ALA A 161 -2.17 -1.33 -14.68
CA ALA A 161 -1.33 -1.37 -13.49
C ALA A 161 -0.43 -2.62 -13.50
N VAL A 162 -0.98 -3.79 -13.83
CA VAL A 162 -0.20 -5.03 -13.97
C VAL A 162 0.83 -4.90 -15.09
N ALA A 163 0.46 -4.38 -16.26
CA ALA A 163 1.37 -4.17 -17.37
C ALA A 163 2.54 -3.23 -16.99
N LEU A 164 2.26 -2.18 -16.22
CA LEU A 164 3.28 -1.28 -15.69
C LEU A 164 4.25 -2.00 -14.75
N HIS A 165 3.77 -2.82 -13.82
CA HIS A 165 4.64 -3.63 -12.95
C HIS A 165 5.47 -4.65 -13.74
N VAL A 166 4.92 -5.25 -14.79
CA VAL A 166 5.67 -6.14 -15.71
C VAL A 166 6.76 -5.36 -16.45
N ALA A 167 6.44 -4.17 -16.95
CA ALA A 167 7.42 -3.31 -17.61
C ALA A 167 8.54 -2.89 -16.66
N LEU A 168 8.20 -2.47 -15.43
CA LEU A 168 9.18 -2.12 -14.38
C LEU A 168 10.01 -3.33 -13.95
N ALA A 169 9.45 -4.54 -13.93
CA ALA A 169 10.18 -5.76 -13.63
C ALA A 169 11.17 -6.16 -14.74
N ARG A 170 10.90 -5.76 -15.99
CA ARG A 170 11.76 -5.98 -17.16
C ARG A 170 12.81 -4.89 -17.31
N TYR A 171 12.49 -3.67 -16.90
CA TYR A 171 13.42 -2.55 -16.92
C TYR A 171 14.39 -2.68 -15.74
N GLU A 172 15.67 -2.89 -16.02
CA GLU A 172 16.72 -2.94 -14.99
C GLU A 172 16.91 -1.55 -14.38
N SER A 173 16.11 -1.23 -13.36
CA SER A 173 16.30 -0.02 -12.55
C SER A 173 17.28 -0.32 -11.43
N TYR A 174 18.39 0.40 -11.38
CA TYR A 174 19.23 0.43 -10.18
C TYR A 174 18.44 1.15 -9.08
N PRO A 175 18.19 0.50 -7.92
CA PRO A 175 17.54 1.18 -6.81
C PRO A 175 18.42 2.36 -6.39
N ILE A 176 17.78 3.47 -6.05
CA ILE A 176 18.47 4.66 -5.52
C ILE A 176 19.24 4.23 -4.27
N GLU A 177 20.47 4.70 -4.12
CA GLU A 177 21.25 4.47 -2.90
C GLU A 177 20.54 5.13 -1.72
N THR A 178 19.91 4.30 -0.88
CA THR A 178 19.22 4.73 0.33
C THR A 178 19.58 3.80 1.47
N ARG A 179 19.53 4.31 2.71
CA ARG A 179 19.74 3.51 3.93
C ARG A 179 18.70 2.39 4.13
N PHE A 180 17.63 2.38 3.33
CA PHE A 180 16.52 1.44 3.41
C PHE A 180 16.59 0.31 2.38
N ARG A 181 17.68 0.23 1.59
CA ARG A 181 17.88 -0.79 0.56
C ARG A 181 17.80 -2.20 1.15
N ILE A 182 17.21 -3.13 0.39
CA ILE A 182 17.14 -4.57 0.69
C ILE A 182 17.98 -5.29 -0.38
N GLY A 183 19.02 -6.03 0.04
CA GLY A 183 19.92 -6.78 -0.86
C GLY A 183 21.38 -6.33 -0.81
N ASP A 184 22.26 -7.12 -1.44
CA ASP A 184 23.71 -6.98 -1.34
C ASP A 184 24.22 -5.60 -1.77
N SER A 185 25.02 -4.98 -0.90
CA SER A 185 26.12 -4.13 -1.35
C SER A 185 27.10 -5.08 -2.02
N THR A 186 27.07 -5.17 -3.35
CA THR A 186 28.14 -5.86 -4.07
C THR A 186 29.44 -5.21 -3.64
N SER A 187 30.31 -6.06 -3.10
CA SER A 187 31.65 -5.77 -2.62
C SER A 187 32.57 -5.57 -3.82
N ASP A 188 32.24 -4.60 -4.67
CA ASP A 188 33.06 -4.19 -5.82
C ASP A 188 33.96 -2.99 -5.52
N ASP A 189 33.96 -2.48 -4.29
CA ASP A 189 34.96 -1.51 -3.80
C ASP A 189 36.29 -2.19 -3.41
N ARG A 190 36.71 -3.21 -4.17
CA ARG A 190 38.06 -3.80 -4.05
C ARG A 190 38.90 -3.52 -5.29
N PHE A 191 38.83 -2.31 -5.83
CA PHE A 191 39.90 -1.76 -6.64
C PHE A 191 39.91 -0.24 -6.45
N TYR A 192 40.68 0.23 -5.46
CA TYR A 192 41.66 1.33 -5.56
C TYR A 192 42.50 1.33 -4.28
#